data_AF-A0A524NLJ1-F1
#
_entry.id   AF-A0A524NLJ1-F1
#
_cell.length_a   1.000
_cell.length_b   1.000
_cell.length_c   1.000
_cell.angle_alpha   90.00
_cell.angle_beta   90.00
_cell.angle_gamma   90.00
#
_symmetry.space_group_name_H-M   'P 1'
#
loop_
_entity.id
_entity.type
_entity.pdbx_description
1 polymer ?
#
loop_
_entity_poly.entity_id
_entity_poly.type
_entity_poly.pdbx_seq_one_letter_code
_entity_poly.pdbx_strand_id
1 'polypeptide(L)'
;MNIYTKKQRWKQILLLAAILIGVGSLWYTNRLVGHIEITERQKMELWAEATRLVIGAPLETELAFPFSVIESNTHIPVILTDSVGEILGSKNIDTTKVKHPEAYMQKQLRHAREENDSLIISLGPENFQLLFYRDSILLRKLSLFPYVQLGVIILFILVSYIAFSVSRKAEQNEVWTGMSKETAHQLGTPISSLMGWMELIK
;
A
#
# COMPACT_ATOMS: atom_id res chain seq x y z
N MET A 1 -9.65 -4.51 -44.81
CA MET A 1 -10.03 -4.36 -43.37
C MET A 1 -8.98 -3.48 -42.70
N ASN A 2 -9.39 -2.32 -42.17
CA ASN A 2 -8.54 -1.14 -41.93
C ASN A 2 -7.44 -1.37 -40.85
N ILE A 3 -6.16 -1.20 -41.21
CA ILE A 3 -4.99 -1.43 -40.33
C ILE A 3 -5.03 -0.51 -39.10
N TYR A 4 -5.59 0.69 -39.26
CA TYR A 4 -5.75 1.69 -38.20
C TYR A 4 -6.71 1.25 -37.10
N THR A 5 -7.84 0.61 -37.43
CA THR A 5 -8.82 0.13 -36.42
C THR A 5 -8.29 -1.08 -35.64
N LYS A 6 -7.49 -1.94 -36.29
CA LYS A 6 -6.82 -3.07 -35.62
C LYS A 6 -5.80 -2.58 -34.58
N LYS A 7 -5.02 -1.54 -34.89
CA LYS A 7 -4.05 -0.90 -33.94
C LYS A 7 -4.75 -0.30 -32.71
N GLN A 8 -5.96 0.22 -32.86
CA GLN A 8 -6.71 0.83 -31.76
C GLN A 8 -7.36 -0.22 -30.83
N ARG A 9 -7.92 -1.31 -31.38
CA ARG A 9 -8.53 -2.39 -30.58
C ARG A 9 -7.53 -3.10 -29.67
N TRP A 10 -6.30 -3.34 -30.12
CA TRP A 10 -5.26 -3.95 -29.28
C TRP A 10 -4.91 -3.11 -28.04
N LYS A 11 -4.88 -1.78 -28.18
CA LYS A 11 -4.65 -0.88 -27.03
C LYS A 11 -5.78 -0.96 -26.01
N GLN A 12 -7.03 -1.08 -26.47
CA GLN A 12 -8.19 -1.24 -25.60
C GLN A 12 -8.17 -2.58 -24.85
N ILE A 13 -7.78 -3.67 -25.53
CA ILE A 13 -7.63 -4.99 -24.90
C ILE A 13 -6.56 -4.96 -23.80
N LEU A 14 -5.40 -4.36 -24.08
CA LEU A 14 -4.33 -4.22 -23.09
C LEU A 14 -4.75 -3.37 -21.88
N LEU A 15 -5.48 -2.28 -22.13
CA LEU A 15 -6.02 -1.44 -21.05
C LEU A 15 -7.02 -2.21 -20.18
N LEU A 16 -7.96 -2.92 -20.80
CA LEU A 16 -8.92 -3.76 -20.09
C LEU A 16 -8.23 -4.85 -19.26
N ALA A 17 -7.23 -5.52 -19.83
CA ALA A 17 -6.44 -6.53 -19.12
C ALA A 17 -5.71 -5.93 -17.90
N ALA A 18 -5.09 -4.76 -18.05
CA ALA A 18 -4.42 -4.07 -16.96
C ALA A 18 -5.39 -3.68 -15.83
N ILE A 19 -6.58 -3.17 -16.17
CA ILE A 19 -7.63 -2.85 -15.19
C ILE A 19 -8.09 -4.12 -14.48
N LEU A 20 -8.34 -5.20 -15.22
CA LEU A 20 -8.82 -6.47 -14.65
C LEU A 20 -7.78 -7.07 -13.70
N ILE A 21 -6.49 -7.02 -14.06
CA ILE A 21 -5.39 -7.44 -13.18
C ILE A 21 -5.34 -6.56 -11.93
N GLY A 22 -5.42 -5.23 -12.08
CA GLY A 22 -5.39 -4.30 -10.95
C GLY A 22 -6.55 -4.52 -9.97
N VAL A 23 -7.78 -4.60 -10.49
CA VAL A 23 -8.99 -4.86 -9.70
C VAL A 23 -8.95 -6.24 -9.06
N GLY A 24 -8.57 -7.28 -9.80
CA GLY A 24 -8.44 -8.65 -9.29
C GLY A 24 -7.39 -8.75 -8.19
N SER A 25 -6.25 -8.08 -8.35
CA SER A 25 -5.20 -8.01 -7.34
C SER A 25 -5.68 -7.31 -6.07
N LEU A 26 -6.33 -6.14 -6.18
CA LEU A 26 -6.89 -5.43 -5.04
C LEU A 26 -7.93 -6.27 -4.30
N TRP A 27 -8.85 -6.89 -5.05
CA TRP A 27 -9.89 -7.74 -4.48
C TRP A 27 -9.28 -8.92 -3.71
N TYR A 28 -8.30 -9.59 -4.29
CA TYR A 28 -7.61 -10.71 -3.65
C TYR A 28 -6.86 -10.28 -2.39
N THR A 29 -6.09 -9.19 -2.44
CA THR A 29 -5.34 -8.72 -1.27
C THR A 29 -6.26 -8.23 -0.16
N ASN A 30 -7.34 -7.51 -0.47
CA ASN A 30 -8.32 -7.10 0.53
C ASN A 30 -8.96 -8.32 1.21
N ARG A 31 -9.26 -9.38 0.44
CA ARG A 31 -9.72 -10.66 0.99
C ARG A 31 -8.68 -11.29 1.92
N LEU A 32 -7.40 -11.26 1.55
CA LEU A 32 -6.32 -11.81 2.36
C LEU A 32 -6.16 -11.05 3.68
N VAL A 33 -6.14 -9.71 3.62
CA VAL A 33 -6.04 -8.83 4.79
C VAL A 33 -7.17 -9.13 5.77
N GLY A 34 -8.42 -9.25 5.30
CA GLY A 34 -9.55 -9.59 6.16
C GLY A 34 -9.44 -10.98 6.82
N HIS A 35 -8.86 -11.98 6.15
CA HIS A 35 -8.62 -13.29 6.80
C HIS A 35 -7.54 -13.19 7.89
N ILE A 36 -6.50 -12.39 7.67
CA ILE A 36 -5.44 -12.17 8.66
C ILE A 36 -6.01 -11.42 9.86
N GLU A 37 -6.83 -10.41 9.65
CA GLU A 37 -7.51 -9.65 10.71
C GLU A 37 -8.35 -10.57 11.62
N ILE A 38 -9.17 -11.45 11.02
CA ILE A 38 -9.95 -12.45 11.77
C ILE A 38 -9.02 -13.39 12.56
N THR A 39 -7.90 -13.80 11.96
CA THR A 39 -6.92 -14.67 12.62
C THR A 39 -6.20 -13.96 13.77
N GLU A 40 -5.87 -12.67 13.64
CA GLU A 40 -5.30 -11.86 14.71
C GLU A 40 -6.31 -11.69 15.86
N ARG A 41 -7.59 -11.49 15.54
CA ARG A 41 -8.65 -11.44 16.55
C ARG A 41 -8.78 -12.74 17.34
N GLN A 42 -8.79 -13.90 16.66
CA GLN A 42 -8.81 -15.20 17.33
C GLN A 42 -7.59 -15.44 18.23
N LYS A 43 -6.40 -14.99 17.79
CA LYS A 43 -5.20 -15.01 18.64
C LYS A 43 -5.36 -14.13 19.87
N MET A 44 -6.01 -12.97 19.72
CA MET A 44 -6.26 -12.07 20.84
C MET A 44 -7.32 -12.59 21.82
N GLU A 45 -8.33 -13.30 21.34
CA GLU A 45 -9.29 -14.01 22.18
C GLU A 45 -8.58 -15.10 23.01
N LEU A 46 -7.71 -15.90 22.37
CA LEU A 46 -6.90 -16.90 23.07
C LEU A 46 -5.93 -16.25 24.08
N TRP A 47 -5.35 -15.11 23.73
CA TRP A 47 -4.47 -14.35 24.62
C TRP A 47 -5.24 -13.79 25.84
N ALA A 48 -6.46 -13.29 25.63
CA ALA A 48 -7.37 -12.85 26.70
C ALA A 48 -7.70 -14.02 27.64
N GLU A 49 -8.03 -15.18 27.09
CA GLU A 49 -8.35 -16.37 27.88
C GLU A 49 -7.14 -16.87 28.68
N ALA A 50 -5.96 -16.92 28.06
CA ALA A 50 -4.72 -17.23 28.77
C ALA A 50 -4.44 -16.25 29.90
N THR A 51 -4.67 -14.95 29.67
CA THR A 51 -4.53 -13.90 30.69
C THR A 51 -5.54 -14.08 31.83
N ARG A 52 -6.79 -14.43 31.51
CA ARG A 52 -7.82 -14.78 32.50
C ARG A 52 -7.39 -15.92 33.40
N LEU A 53 -6.83 -16.98 32.81
CA LEU A 53 -6.32 -18.14 33.55
C LEU A 53 -5.15 -17.76 34.46
N VAL A 54 -4.20 -16.95 33.98
CA VAL A 54 -3.04 -16.52 34.79
C VAL A 54 -3.48 -15.66 35.97
N ILE A 55 -4.40 -14.72 35.77
CA ILE A 55 -4.84 -13.80 36.83
C ILE A 55 -5.75 -14.49 37.84
N GLY A 56 -6.63 -15.39 37.40
CA GLY A 56 -7.62 -16.06 38.24
C GLY A 56 -7.18 -17.39 38.86
N ALA A 57 -6.00 -17.91 38.52
CA ALA A 57 -5.55 -19.23 38.97
C ALA A 57 -5.11 -19.26 40.44
N PRO A 58 -5.49 -20.29 41.21
CA PRO A 58 -4.85 -20.62 42.48
C PRO A 58 -3.34 -20.90 42.33
N LEU A 59 -2.56 -20.69 43.39
CA LEU A 59 -1.09 -20.85 43.41
C LEU A 59 -0.58 -22.22 42.92
N GLU A 60 -1.39 -23.27 43.02
CA GLU A 60 -1.00 -24.64 42.65
C GLU A 60 -1.32 -25.01 41.19
N THR A 61 -1.85 -24.07 40.40
CA THR A 61 -2.23 -24.32 39.00
C THR A 61 -1.00 -24.33 38.09
N GLU A 62 -0.93 -25.28 37.16
CA GLU A 62 0.09 -25.28 36.11
C GLU A 62 -0.17 -24.14 35.11
N LEU A 63 0.72 -23.14 35.08
CA LEU A 63 0.57 -21.93 34.26
C LEU A 63 1.49 -21.91 33.02
N ALA A 64 2.24 -22.98 32.77
CA ALA A 64 3.21 -23.04 31.66
C ALA A 64 2.56 -22.75 30.29
N PHE A 65 1.42 -23.39 30.01
CA PHE A 65 0.70 -23.17 28.76
C PHE A 65 0.13 -21.74 28.63
N PRO A 66 -0.68 -21.21 29.57
CA PRO A 66 -1.13 -19.82 29.50
C PRO A 66 -0.01 -18.80 29.34
N PHE A 67 1.11 -18.97 30.06
CA PHE A 67 2.28 -18.10 29.89
C PHE A 67 2.87 -18.21 28.48
N SER A 68 3.03 -19.41 27.93
CA SER A 68 3.53 -19.59 26.57
C SER A 68 2.64 -18.90 25.52
N VAL A 69 1.32 -18.91 25.71
CA VAL A 69 0.37 -18.19 24.85
C VAL A 69 0.59 -16.69 24.95
N ILE A 70 0.69 -16.18 26.18
CA ILE A 70 0.93 -14.75 26.43
C ILE A 70 2.26 -14.30 25.83
N GLU A 71 3.31 -15.11 25.99
CA GLU A 71 4.66 -14.86 25.47
C GLU A 71 4.75 -14.91 23.95
N SER A 72 3.99 -15.80 23.31
CA SER A 72 3.96 -15.94 21.85
C SER A 72 3.51 -14.68 21.10
N ASN A 73 2.73 -13.80 21.76
CA ASN A 73 2.36 -12.52 21.19
C ASN A 73 3.55 -11.54 21.16
N THR A 74 4.18 -11.43 19.99
CA THR A 74 5.35 -10.59 19.74
C THR A 74 5.07 -9.37 18.84
N HIS A 75 3.92 -9.34 18.18
CA HIS A 75 3.65 -8.37 17.11
C HIS A 75 2.36 -7.58 17.28
N ILE A 76 1.40 -8.08 18.08
CA ILE A 76 0.12 -7.41 18.31
C ILE A 76 0.27 -6.53 19.55
N PRO A 77 0.14 -5.19 19.43
CA PRO A 77 0.15 -4.28 20.57
C PRO A 77 -1.08 -4.49 21.43
N VAL A 78 -0.89 -4.66 22.73
CA VAL A 78 -1.97 -4.91 23.69
C VAL A 78 -1.85 -3.98 24.89
N ILE A 79 -3.00 -3.54 25.38
CA ILE A 79 -3.15 -2.67 26.55
C ILE A 79 -4.24 -3.28 27.42
N LEU A 80 -3.87 -3.61 28.65
CA LEU A 80 -4.78 -4.12 29.66
C LEU A 80 -5.22 -2.97 30.55
N THR A 81 -6.52 -2.80 30.74
CA THR A 81 -7.08 -1.82 31.67
C THR A 81 -7.98 -2.46 32.70
N ASP A 82 -8.16 -1.77 33.82
CA ASP A 82 -9.20 -2.11 34.78
C ASP A 82 -10.61 -1.71 34.26
N SER A 83 -11.62 -1.89 35.11
CA SER A 83 -13.02 -1.53 34.83
C SER A 83 -13.28 -0.01 34.78
N VAL A 84 -12.37 0.81 35.32
CA VAL A 84 -12.45 2.27 35.35
C VAL A 84 -11.69 2.90 34.16
N GLY A 85 -10.87 2.12 33.47
CA GLY A 85 -10.08 2.52 32.31
C GLY A 85 -8.63 2.87 32.62
N GLU A 86 -8.14 2.59 33.83
CA GLU A 86 -6.75 2.75 34.20
C GLU A 86 -5.89 1.64 33.59
N ILE A 87 -4.72 2.00 33.07
CA ILE A 87 -3.83 1.07 32.37
C ILE A 87 -3.07 0.21 33.40
N LEU A 88 -3.37 -1.09 33.42
CA LEU A 88 -2.71 -2.07 34.29
C LEU A 88 -1.40 -2.58 33.69
N GLY A 89 -1.33 -2.65 32.36
CA GLY A 89 -0.16 -3.17 31.67
C GLY A 89 -0.25 -3.00 30.16
N SER A 90 0.88 -3.15 29.50
CA SER A 90 0.96 -3.16 28.04
C SER A 90 2.04 -4.09 27.55
N LYS A 91 1.88 -4.59 26.33
CA LYS A 91 2.87 -5.41 25.66
C LYS A 91 2.96 -5.04 24.17
N ASN A 92 4.16 -5.15 23.62
CA ASN A 92 4.49 -4.73 22.25
C ASN A 92 4.22 -3.23 21.97
N ILE A 93 4.33 -2.39 23.00
CA ILE A 93 4.27 -0.93 22.90
C ILE A 93 5.59 -0.36 23.42
N ASP A 94 6.31 0.35 22.55
CA ASP A 94 7.59 0.97 22.90
C ASP A 94 7.36 2.36 23.53
N THR A 95 7.43 2.41 24.85
CA THR A 95 7.32 3.66 25.64
C THR A 95 8.68 4.33 25.85
N THR A 96 9.79 3.64 25.56
CA THR A 96 11.16 4.09 25.89
C THR A 96 11.64 5.24 25.01
N LYS A 97 11.06 5.37 23.82
CA LYS A 97 11.45 6.38 22.82
C LYS A 97 10.69 7.71 22.95
N VAL A 98 9.87 7.88 23.99
CA VAL A 98 8.93 9.00 24.09
C VAL A 98 9.18 9.83 25.35
N LYS A 99 9.21 11.17 25.20
CA LYS A 99 9.44 12.11 26.30
C LYS A 99 8.36 12.10 27.39
N HIS A 100 7.12 11.79 27.00
CA HIS A 100 5.97 11.69 27.90
C HIS A 100 5.29 10.32 27.73
N PRO A 101 5.77 9.28 28.43
CA PRO A 101 5.26 7.92 28.28
C PRO A 101 3.77 7.78 28.61
N GLU A 102 3.28 8.49 29.63
CA GLU A 102 1.88 8.43 30.07
C GLU A 102 0.91 8.98 29.01
N ALA A 103 1.19 10.19 28.51
CA ALA A 103 0.40 10.80 27.42
C ALA A 103 0.45 9.95 26.14
N TYR A 104 1.58 9.30 25.88
CA TYR A 104 1.71 8.37 24.76
C TYR A 104 0.84 7.13 24.96
N MET A 105 0.86 6.51 26.15
CA MET A 105 0.03 5.35 26.47
C MET A 105 -1.46 5.65 26.37
N GLN A 106 -1.90 6.80 26.89
CA GLN A 106 -3.29 7.25 26.75
C GLN A 106 -3.69 7.47 25.28
N LYS A 107 -2.77 8.00 24.46
CA LYS A 107 -2.98 8.10 23.02
C LYS A 107 -3.08 6.71 22.36
N GLN A 108 -2.25 5.75 22.76
CA GLN A 108 -2.33 4.38 22.24
C GLN A 108 -3.65 3.71 22.61
N LEU A 109 -4.12 3.89 23.85
CA LEU A 109 -5.40 3.37 24.32
C LEU A 109 -6.57 3.95 23.53
N ARG A 110 -6.56 5.26 23.26
CA ARG A 110 -7.58 5.89 22.41
C ARG A 110 -7.58 5.31 20.99
N HIS A 111 -6.40 5.15 20.38
CA HIS A 111 -6.32 4.54 19.05
C HIS A 111 -6.79 3.07 19.06
N ALA A 112 -6.47 2.30 20.09
CA ALA A 112 -6.95 0.93 20.22
C ALA A 112 -8.48 0.87 20.32
N ARG A 113 -9.11 1.81 21.05
CA ARG A 113 -10.58 1.96 21.12
C ARG A 113 -11.23 2.33 19.79
N GLU A 114 -10.53 3.09 18.95
CA GLU A 114 -11.02 3.50 17.63
C GLU A 114 -10.86 2.40 16.59
N GLU A 115 -9.82 1.57 16.72
CA GLU A 115 -9.46 0.53 15.74
C GLU A 115 -10.23 -0.78 15.98
N ASN A 116 -10.35 -1.23 17.23
CA ASN A 116 -10.89 -2.55 17.56
C ASN A 116 -11.79 -2.52 18.82
N ASP A 117 -12.73 -3.46 18.89
CA ASP A 117 -13.52 -3.70 20.10
C ASP A 117 -12.64 -4.28 21.22
N SER A 118 -12.90 -3.87 22.45
CA SER A 118 -12.24 -4.46 23.62
C SER A 118 -12.72 -5.88 23.88
N LEU A 119 -11.80 -6.76 24.28
CA LEU A 119 -12.12 -8.08 24.80
C LEU A 119 -12.29 -8.01 26.32
N ILE A 120 -13.37 -8.57 26.85
CA ILE A 120 -13.67 -8.56 28.28
C ILE A 120 -13.01 -9.79 28.92
N ILE A 121 -12.17 -9.56 29.93
CA ILE A 121 -11.59 -10.60 30.78
C ILE A 121 -12.39 -10.62 32.08
N SER A 122 -13.29 -11.60 32.23
CA SER A 122 -14.07 -11.77 33.45
C SER A 122 -13.25 -12.51 34.53
N LEU A 123 -13.05 -11.85 35.67
CA LEU A 123 -12.34 -12.38 36.83
C LEU A 123 -13.29 -12.75 37.98
N GLY A 124 -14.61 -12.63 37.77
CA GLY A 124 -15.64 -12.91 38.76
C GLY A 124 -16.94 -12.13 38.51
N PRO A 125 -17.90 -12.17 39.45
CA PRO A 125 -19.23 -11.57 39.28
C PRO A 125 -19.22 -10.05 39.10
N GLU A 126 -18.27 -9.34 39.74
CA GLU A 126 -18.18 -7.87 39.68
C GLU A 126 -16.78 -7.33 39.30
N ASN A 127 -15.83 -8.22 39.01
CA ASN A 127 -14.48 -7.83 38.61
C ASN A 127 -14.20 -8.25 37.17
N PHE A 128 -14.03 -7.27 36.29
CA PHE A 128 -13.63 -7.48 34.91
C PHE A 128 -12.49 -6.54 34.53
N GLN A 129 -11.66 -6.99 33.61
CA GLN A 129 -10.63 -6.18 32.96
C GLN A 129 -10.95 -6.07 31.47
N LEU A 130 -10.50 -5.00 30.85
CA LEU A 130 -10.67 -4.77 29.42
C LEU A 130 -9.32 -4.91 28.73
N LEU A 131 -9.29 -5.73 27.70
CA LEU A 131 -8.15 -5.90 26.82
C LEU A 131 -8.39 -5.13 25.53
N PHE A 132 -7.62 -4.06 25.35
CA PHE A 132 -7.55 -3.33 24.10
C PHE A 132 -6.37 -3.85 23.28
N TYR A 133 -6.60 -4.10 22.00
CA TYR A 133 -5.53 -4.50 21.08
C TYR A 133 -5.59 -3.65 19.83
N ARG A 134 -4.47 -3.57 19.12
CA ARG A 134 -4.34 -2.88 17.84
C ARG A 134 -3.96 -3.87 16.77
N ASP A 135 -4.22 -3.53 15.52
CA ASP A 135 -3.73 -4.30 14.39
C ASP A 135 -2.21 -4.45 14.47
N SER A 136 -1.71 -5.63 14.11
CA SER A 136 -0.27 -5.81 14.04
C SER A 136 0.37 -4.87 13.01
N ILE A 137 1.64 -4.55 13.22
CA ILE A 137 2.43 -3.76 12.27
C ILE A 137 2.41 -4.43 10.88
N LEU A 138 2.36 -5.77 10.84
CA LEU A 138 2.30 -6.53 9.60
C LEU A 138 0.95 -6.37 8.90
N LEU A 139 -0.16 -6.52 9.62
CA LEU A 139 -1.50 -6.35 9.08
C LEU A 139 -1.69 -4.95 8.50
N ARG A 140 -1.26 -3.93 9.22
CA ARG A 140 -1.31 -2.54 8.75
C ARG A 140 -0.47 -2.30 7.49
N LYS A 141 0.73 -2.88 7.41
CA LYS A 141 1.59 -2.82 6.21
C LYS A 141 0.94 -3.54 5.02
N LEU A 142 0.36 -4.73 5.25
CA LEU A 142 -0.32 -5.52 4.23
C LEU A 142 -1.58 -4.83 3.70
N SER A 143 -2.32 -4.12 4.56
CA SER A 143 -3.47 -3.31 4.15
C SER A 143 -3.06 -2.13 3.24
N LEU A 144 -1.92 -1.49 3.50
CA LEU A 144 -1.42 -0.37 2.70
C LEU A 144 -0.69 -0.80 1.41
N PHE A 145 -0.08 -1.99 1.41
CA PHE A 145 0.80 -2.48 0.34
C PHE A 145 0.20 -2.37 -1.08
N PRO A 146 -1.07 -2.73 -1.34
CA PRO A 146 -1.63 -2.68 -2.69
C PRO A 146 -1.70 -1.25 -3.25
N TYR A 147 -1.95 -0.26 -2.39
CA TYR A 147 -2.01 1.14 -2.81
C TYR A 147 -0.63 1.69 -3.17
N VAL A 148 0.40 1.30 -2.41
CA VAL A 148 1.79 1.64 -2.73
C VAL A 148 2.19 1.02 -4.06
N GLN A 149 1.85 -0.26 -4.28
CA GLN A 149 2.11 -0.95 -5.55
C GLN A 149 1.45 -0.25 -6.73
N LEU A 150 0.18 0.17 -6.61
CA LEU A 150 -0.50 0.95 -7.65
C LEU A 150 0.18 2.28 -7.92
N GLY A 151 0.65 2.97 -6.87
CA GLY A 151 1.45 4.20 -7.01
C GLY A 151 2.71 3.98 -7.85
N VAL A 152 3.45 2.90 -7.59
CA VAL A 152 4.65 2.52 -8.36
C VAL A 152 4.30 2.21 -9.83
N ILE A 153 3.21 1.48 -10.08
CA ILE A 153 2.76 1.16 -11.44
C ILE A 153 2.37 2.44 -12.20
N ILE A 154 1.62 3.35 -11.58
CA ILE A 154 1.22 4.63 -12.18
C ILE A 154 2.45 5.46 -12.52
N LEU A 155 3.43 5.54 -11.61
CA LEU A 155 4.69 6.23 -11.85
C LEU A 155 5.43 5.64 -13.06
N PHE A 156 5.51 4.31 -13.15
CA PHE A 156 6.15 3.63 -14.26
C PHE A 156 5.44 3.90 -15.61
N ILE A 157 4.11 3.90 -15.62
CA ILE A 157 3.31 4.25 -16.80
C ILE A 157 3.57 5.70 -17.22
N LEU A 158 3.62 6.64 -16.27
CA LEU A 158 3.88 8.06 -16.54
C LEU A 158 5.25 8.26 -17.19
N VAL A 159 6.29 7.68 -16.60
CA VAL A 159 7.66 7.76 -17.14
C VAL A 159 7.73 7.15 -18.54
N SER A 160 7.12 5.98 -18.73
CA SER A 160 7.06 5.31 -20.04
C SER A 160 6.33 6.15 -21.09
N TYR A 161 5.23 6.79 -20.70
CA TYR A 161 4.47 7.68 -21.58
C TYR A 161 5.30 8.90 -22.02
N ILE A 162 5.99 9.56 -21.09
CA ILE A 162 6.86 10.71 -21.38
C ILE A 162 7.98 10.29 -22.33
N ALA A 163 8.70 9.22 -22.02
CA ALA A 163 9.80 8.72 -22.84
C ALA A 163 9.34 8.40 -24.29
N PHE A 164 8.22 7.69 -24.44
CA PHE A 164 7.65 7.36 -25.74
C PHE A 164 7.09 8.59 -26.49
N SER A 165 6.57 9.58 -25.76
CA SER A 165 6.12 10.84 -26.35
C SER A 165 7.30 11.65 -26.91
N VAL A 166 8.37 11.77 -26.13
CA VAL A 166 9.60 12.45 -26.56
C VAL A 166 10.22 11.74 -27.77
N SER A 167 10.33 10.42 -27.73
CA SER A 167 10.88 9.63 -28.84
C SER A 167 10.11 9.83 -30.15
N ARG A 168 8.77 9.77 -30.13
CA ARG A 168 7.95 10.02 -31.33
C ARG A 168 8.06 11.44 -31.85
N LYS A 169 8.23 12.43 -30.97
CA LYS A 169 8.45 13.82 -31.37
C LYS A 169 9.84 14.00 -32.00
N ALA A 170 10.86 13.32 -31.48
CA ALA A 170 12.21 13.33 -32.04
C ALA A 170 12.24 12.71 -33.45
N GLU A 171 11.60 11.55 -33.64
CA GLU A 171 11.48 10.89 -34.94
C GLU A 171 10.79 11.80 -35.97
N GLN A 172 9.71 12.48 -35.59
CA GLN A 172 9.07 13.48 -36.46
C GLN A 172 10.02 14.63 -36.80
N ASN A 173 10.68 15.22 -35.80
CA ASN A 173 11.61 16.33 -36.03
C ASN A 173 12.77 15.95 -36.97
N GLU A 174 13.27 14.72 -36.88
CA GLU A 174 14.32 14.21 -37.77
C GLU A 174 13.84 14.09 -39.21
N VAL A 175 12.64 13.54 -39.43
CA VAL A 175 12.00 13.48 -40.76
C VAL A 175 11.78 14.88 -41.32
N TRP A 176 11.27 15.83 -40.51
CA TRP A 176 11.06 17.21 -40.93
C TRP A 176 12.37 17.92 -41.31
N THR A 177 13.44 17.68 -40.56
CA THR A 177 14.77 18.23 -40.87
C THR A 177 15.30 17.66 -42.18
N GLY A 178 15.16 16.34 -42.38
CA GLY A 178 15.53 15.67 -43.63
C GLY A 178 14.75 16.19 -44.84
N MET A 179 13.42 16.29 -44.72
CA MET A 179 12.56 16.84 -45.78
C MET A 179 12.89 18.30 -46.10
N SER A 180 13.21 19.12 -45.10
CA SER A 180 13.61 20.51 -45.31
C SER A 180 14.92 20.61 -46.08
N LYS A 181 15.91 19.77 -45.74
CA LYS A 181 17.20 19.71 -46.44
C LYS A 181 17.04 19.27 -47.90
N GLU A 182 16.25 18.23 -48.14
CA GLU A 182 15.95 17.73 -49.49
C GLU A 182 15.18 18.77 -50.31
N THR A 183 14.18 19.43 -49.71
CA THR A 183 13.39 20.48 -50.38
C THR A 183 14.26 21.69 -50.73
N ALA A 184 15.14 22.12 -49.82
CA ALA A 184 16.09 23.21 -50.10
C ALA A 184 17.03 22.85 -51.26
N HIS A 185 17.49 21.61 -51.32
CA HIS A 185 18.30 21.10 -52.43
C HIS A 185 17.50 21.09 -53.75
N GLN A 186 16.27 20.57 -53.73
CA GLN A 186 15.38 20.49 -54.90
C GLN A 186 14.95 21.86 -55.42
N LEU A 187 14.77 22.86 -54.56
CA LEU A 187 14.48 24.24 -54.99
C LEU A 187 15.73 24.99 -55.46
N GLY A 188 16.91 24.66 -54.92
CA GLY A 188 18.16 25.31 -55.29
C GLY A 188 18.61 25.03 -56.73
N THR A 189 18.38 23.82 -57.24
CA THR A 189 18.76 23.44 -58.62
C THR A 189 18.04 24.23 -59.72
N PRO A 190 16.71 24.40 -59.73
CA PRO A 190 16.02 25.24 -60.72
C PRO A 190 16.28 26.73 -60.53
N ILE A 191 16.46 27.21 -59.29
CA ILE A 191 16.80 28.62 -59.05
C ILE A 191 18.18 28.95 -59.63
N SER A 192 19.16 28.04 -59.46
CA SER A 192 20.51 28.20 -60.02
C SER A 192 20.49 28.19 -61.55
N SER A 193 19.67 27.33 -62.17
CA SER A 193 19.54 27.31 -63.63
C SER A 193 18.89 28.59 -64.17
N LEU A 194 17.85 29.12 -63.50
CA LEU A 194 17.23 30.39 -63.87
C LEU A 194 18.20 31.58 -63.74
N MET A 195 19.03 31.61 -62.70
CA MET A 195 20.06 32.63 -62.55
C MET A 195 21.08 32.59 -63.70
N GLY A 196 21.53 31.39 -64.10
CA GLY A 196 22.44 31.22 -65.22
C GLY A 196 21.86 31.72 -66.56
N TRP A 197 20.57 31.46 -66.80
CA TRP A 197 19.87 32.01 -67.97
C TRP A 197 19.77 33.54 -67.91
N MET A 198 19.54 34.12 -66.74
CA MET A 198 19.45 35.58 -66.57
C MET A 198 20.79 36.27 -66.83
N GLU A 199 21.91 35.62 -66.47
CA GLU A 199 23.26 36.13 -66.69
C GLU A 199 23.66 36.09 -68.17
N LEU A 200 23.25 35.06 -68.90
CA LEU A 200 23.46 34.95 -70.36
C LEU A 200 22.67 35.99 -71.18
N ILE A 201 21.53 36.45 -70.67
CA ILE A 201 20.66 37.42 -71.35
C ILE A 201 21.13 38.87 -71.10
N LYS A 202 22.07 39.08 -70.18
CA LYS A 202 22.60 40.39 -69.79
C LYS A 202 23.80 40.79 -70.65
#